data_AF-A0A3L7QII8-F1
#
_entry.id   AF-A0A3L7QII8-F1
#
_cell.length_a   1.000
_cell.length_b   1.000
_cell.length_c   1.000
_cell.angle_alpha   90.00
_cell.angle_beta   90.00
_cell.angle_gamma   90.00
#
_symmetry.space_group_name_H-M   'P 1'
#
loop_
_entity.id
_entity.type
_entity.pdbx_description
1 polymer ?
#
loop_
_entity_poly.entity_id
_entity_poly.type
_entity_poly.pdbx_seq_one_letter_code
_entity_poly.pdbx_strand_id
1 'polypeptide(L)'
;MLDREEYIEQTHFFRVYRERIEENIPAQEILAVVRDEILTTTKLPMAIDFLAGELSLRGRVSEGMKRLAHYFTPFQTFIMSKAEEEGARFDIRIAVSILEQLAEYMSGSPTVQGLFMYQFECLARNRLGYDFGMEAVSRDPFYSPEWKDWILKIRPQLGMTDFAEMLYVRSQHRVLDVRRQQNDPHYTPGYPILFEAHEGRIAKANVGKDPLYMFAALQRQLGYPRVPRPKPSRTSALFEPQVEQRFQRLEARLGLLEQEAKGGIDLQQLAPKDLFRVD
;
A
#
# COMPACT_ATOMS: atom_id res chain seq x y z
N MET A 1 -0.37 6.96 -21.41
CA MET A 1 -0.84 7.50 -20.12
C MET A 1 -2.35 7.57 -20.19
N LEU A 2 -3.06 7.35 -19.09
CA LEU A 2 -4.52 7.49 -19.08
C LEU A 2 -4.93 8.95 -18.96
N ASP A 3 -6.17 9.22 -19.33
CA ASP A 3 -6.78 10.53 -19.15
C ASP A 3 -7.13 10.79 -17.68
N ARG A 4 -7.30 12.06 -17.32
CA ARG A 4 -7.61 12.47 -15.95
C ARG A 4 -8.87 11.78 -15.40
N GLU A 5 -9.91 11.66 -16.21
CA GLU A 5 -11.18 11.02 -15.82
C GLU A 5 -10.99 9.55 -15.43
N GLU A 6 -10.13 8.82 -16.15
CA GLU A 6 -9.79 7.42 -15.81
C GLU A 6 -9.14 7.33 -14.42
N TYR A 7 -8.29 8.30 -14.05
CA TYR A 7 -7.69 8.32 -12.72
C TYR A 7 -8.69 8.70 -11.62
N ILE A 8 -9.65 9.58 -11.90
CA ILE A 8 -10.74 9.91 -10.95
C ILE A 8 -11.56 8.65 -10.66
N GLU A 9 -11.97 7.92 -11.70
CA GLU A 9 -12.72 6.67 -11.54
C GLU A 9 -11.87 5.56 -10.92
N GLN A 10 -10.56 5.49 -11.19
CA GLN A 10 -9.66 4.59 -10.47
C GLN A 10 -9.59 4.92 -8.96
N THR A 11 -9.53 6.19 -8.59
CA THR A 11 -9.60 6.59 -7.17
C THR A 11 -10.89 6.09 -6.54
N HIS A 12 -12.03 6.28 -7.22
CA HIS A 12 -13.32 5.78 -6.73
C HIS A 12 -13.33 4.26 -6.60
N PHE A 13 -12.88 3.53 -7.63
CA PHE A 13 -12.75 2.07 -7.62
C PHE A 13 -11.95 1.56 -6.42
N PHE A 14 -10.73 2.06 -6.21
CA PHE A 14 -9.90 1.60 -5.10
C PHE A 14 -10.48 1.99 -3.75
N ARG A 15 -11.14 3.15 -3.63
CA ARG A 15 -11.83 3.54 -2.40
C ARG A 15 -12.94 2.56 -2.03
N VAL A 16 -13.86 2.31 -2.97
CA VAL A 16 -14.98 1.38 -2.75
C VAL A 16 -14.43 -0.02 -2.49
N TYR A 17 -13.44 -0.46 -3.26
CA TYR A 17 -12.82 -1.78 -3.06
C TYR A 17 -12.25 -1.93 -1.64
N ARG A 18 -11.57 -0.90 -1.12
CA ARG A 18 -11.05 -0.90 0.25
C ARG A 18 -12.16 -0.95 1.29
N GLU A 19 -13.19 -0.13 1.14
CA GLU A 19 -14.32 -0.05 2.08
C GLU A 19 -15.08 -1.38 2.14
N ARG A 20 -15.37 -2.00 0.99
CA ARG A 20 -16.10 -3.26 0.92
C ARG A 20 -15.27 -4.46 1.43
N ILE A 21 -13.95 -4.44 1.28
CA ILE A 21 -13.07 -5.42 1.93
C ILE A 21 -13.11 -5.29 3.46
N GLU A 22 -13.21 -4.07 4.00
CA GLU A 22 -13.38 -3.87 5.45
C GLU A 22 -14.72 -4.43 5.94
N GLU A 23 -15.74 -4.50 5.08
CA GLU A 23 -17.05 -5.14 5.32
C GLU A 23 -17.04 -6.66 5.12
N ASN A 24 -15.89 -7.28 4.80
CA ASN A 24 -15.73 -8.70 4.47
C ASN A 24 -16.52 -9.16 3.23
N ILE A 25 -16.76 -8.26 2.27
CA ILE A 25 -17.42 -8.61 1.01
C ILE A 25 -16.40 -9.30 0.08
N PRO A 26 -16.77 -10.40 -0.61
CA PRO A 26 -15.88 -11.06 -1.57
C PRO A 26 -15.51 -10.17 -2.75
N ALA A 27 -14.26 -10.25 -3.21
CA ALA A 27 -13.75 -9.42 -4.32
C ALA A 27 -14.60 -9.52 -5.61
N GLN A 28 -15.20 -10.68 -5.89
CA GLN A 28 -16.10 -10.87 -7.05
C GLN A 28 -17.34 -9.97 -6.96
N GLU A 29 -17.95 -9.91 -5.78
CA GLU A 29 -19.13 -9.09 -5.52
C GLU A 29 -18.77 -7.59 -5.51
N ILE A 30 -17.61 -7.24 -4.96
CA ILE A 30 -17.07 -5.87 -5.01
C ILE A 30 -16.93 -5.40 -6.45
N LEU A 31 -16.32 -6.21 -7.32
CA LEU A 31 -16.13 -5.85 -8.74
C LEU A 31 -17.47 -5.65 -9.45
N ALA A 32 -18.47 -6.50 -9.17
CA ALA A 32 -19.80 -6.35 -9.75
C ALA A 32 -20.50 -5.06 -9.31
N VAL A 33 -20.45 -4.74 -8.00
CA VAL A 33 -21.05 -3.51 -7.46
C VAL A 33 -20.38 -2.26 -8.03
N VAL A 34 -19.05 -2.21 -8.01
CA VAL A 34 -18.32 -1.03 -8.49
C VAL A 34 -18.56 -0.79 -9.99
N ARG A 35 -18.68 -1.84 -10.78
CA ARG A 35 -18.99 -1.73 -12.21
C ARG A 35 -20.27 -0.93 -12.46
N ASP A 36 -21.29 -1.12 -11.62
CA ASP A 36 -22.59 -0.45 -11.75
C ASP A 36 -22.56 1.00 -11.21
N GLU A 37 -21.58 1.34 -10.37
CA GLU A 37 -21.39 2.69 -9.79
C GLU A 37 -20.56 3.64 -10.67
N ILE A 38 -19.62 3.11 -11.45
CA ILE A 38 -18.64 3.89 -12.23
C ILE A 38 -19.25 4.55 -13.47
N LEU A 39 -18.70 5.72 -13.83
CA LEU A 39 -19.07 6.41 -15.06
C LEU A 39 -18.74 5.57 -16.32
N THR A 40 -19.77 5.35 -17.12
CA THR A 40 -19.70 4.59 -18.39
C THR A 40 -18.90 5.29 -19.50
N THR A 41 -18.53 6.55 -19.30
CA THR A 41 -17.69 7.32 -20.24
C THR A 41 -16.22 6.94 -20.18
N THR A 42 -15.78 6.24 -19.13
CA THR A 42 -14.41 5.74 -18.96
C THR A 42 -14.25 4.30 -19.45
N LYS A 43 -13.01 3.82 -19.59
CA LYS A 43 -12.74 2.42 -19.93
C LYS A 43 -12.75 1.49 -18.71
N LEU A 44 -12.84 2.04 -17.51
CA LEU A 44 -12.79 1.28 -16.27
C LEU A 44 -13.87 0.18 -16.16
N PRO A 45 -15.14 0.38 -16.57
CA PRO A 45 -16.13 -0.70 -16.53
C PRO A 45 -15.71 -1.94 -17.33
N MET A 46 -15.14 -1.74 -18.52
CA MET A 46 -14.61 -2.85 -19.34
C MET A 46 -13.41 -3.52 -18.69
N ALA A 47 -12.54 -2.75 -18.05
CA ALA A 47 -11.42 -3.29 -17.28
C ALA A 47 -11.93 -4.13 -16.09
N ILE A 48 -12.95 -3.66 -15.37
CA ILE A 48 -13.56 -4.40 -14.24
C ILE A 48 -14.22 -5.70 -14.71
N ASP A 49 -14.96 -5.68 -15.82
CA ASP A 49 -15.54 -6.90 -16.40
C ASP A 49 -14.46 -7.95 -16.71
N PHE A 50 -13.33 -7.50 -17.27
CA PHE A 50 -12.18 -8.37 -17.52
C PHE A 50 -11.54 -8.88 -16.22
N LEU A 51 -11.36 -8.02 -15.22
CA LEU A 51 -10.83 -8.41 -13.91
C LEU A 51 -11.72 -9.43 -13.20
N ALA A 52 -13.04 -9.29 -13.28
CA ALA A 52 -13.99 -10.23 -12.71
C ALA A 52 -13.87 -11.61 -13.37
N GLY A 53 -13.75 -11.65 -14.70
CA GLY A 53 -13.51 -12.90 -15.43
C GLY A 53 -12.19 -13.58 -15.04
N GLU A 54 -11.09 -12.83 -14.96
CA GLU A 54 -9.79 -13.38 -14.55
C GLU A 54 -9.80 -13.83 -13.08
N LEU A 55 -10.46 -13.10 -12.19
CA LEU A 55 -10.63 -13.48 -10.79
C LEU A 55 -11.38 -14.82 -10.66
N SER A 56 -12.44 -15.03 -11.44
CA SER A 56 -13.17 -16.31 -11.47
C SER A 56 -12.32 -17.48 -11.99
N LEU A 57 -11.39 -17.22 -12.91
CA LEU A 57 -10.55 -18.26 -13.52
C LEU A 57 -9.27 -18.58 -12.73
N ARG A 58 -8.64 -17.56 -12.13
CA ARG A 58 -7.30 -17.66 -11.51
C ARG A 58 -7.29 -17.38 -10.02
N GLY A 59 -8.36 -16.83 -9.46
CA GLY A 59 -8.47 -16.49 -8.03
C GLY A 59 -7.70 -15.24 -7.60
N ARG A 60 -7.16 -14.46 -8.54
CA ARG A 60 -6.35 -13.26 -8.26
C ARG A 60 -6.67 -12.12 -9.22
N VAL A 61 -6.86 -10.91 -8.70
CA VAL A 61 -7.11 -9.69 -9.48
C VAL A 61 -5.83 -9.21 -10.16
N SER A 62 -4.67 -9.38 -9.50
CA SER A 62 -3.37 -8.92 -10.03
C SER A 62 -3.01 -9.55 -11.38
N GLU A 63 -3.43 -10.80 -11.64
CA GLU A 63 -3.23 -11.46 -12.94
C GLU A 63 -4.02 -10.78 -14.07
N GLY A 64 -5.24 -10.34 -13.80
CA GLY A 64 -6.02 -9.55 -14.75
C GLY A 64 -5.41 -8.16 -14.99
N MET A 65 -4.96 -7.50 -13.92
CA MET A 65 -4.27 -6.20 -14.03
C MET A 65 -3.02 -6.28 -14.89
N LYS A 66 -2.23 -7.37 -14.75
CA LYS A 66 -1.03 -7.62 -15.55
C LYS A 66 -1.32 -7.73 -17.05
N ARG A 67 -2.45 -8.34 -17.42
CA ARG A 67 -2.89 -8.47 -18.82
C ARG A 67 -3.41 -7.14 -19.37
N LEU A 68 -3.94 -6.28 -18.50
CA LEU A 68 -4.37 -4.93 -18.81
C LEU A 68 -3.25 -3.89 -18.57
N ALA A 69 -2.02 -4.18 -19.00
CA ALA A 69 -0.86 -3.28 -18.80
C ALA A 69 -0.98 -1.90 -19.47
N HIS A 70 -1.93 -1.75 -20.40
CA HIS A 70 -2.28 -0.46 -21.01
C HIS A 70 -3.18 0.40 -20.12
N TYR A 71 -3.83 -0.22 -19.12
CA TYR A 71 -4.73 0.43 -18.17
C TYR A 71 -4.11 0.51 -16.77
N PHE A 72 -3.61 -0.60 -16.23
CA PHE A 72 -2.92 -0.61 -14.94
C PHE A 72 -1.41 -0.58 -15.14
N THR A 73 -0.71 0.28 -14.39
CA THR A 73 0.75 0.33 -14.48
C THR A 73 1.37 -0.93 -13.88
N PRO A 74 2.59 -1.30 -14.28
CA PRO A 74 3.30 -2.42 -13.68
C PRO A 74 3.47 -2.28 -12.17
N PHE A 75 3.62 -1.04 -11.66
CA PHE A 75 3.65 -0.78 -10.22
C PHE A 75 2.32 -1.09 -9.54
N GLN A 76 1.17 -0.68 -10.10
CA GLN A 76 -0.14 -1.00 -9.54
C GLN A 76 -0.36 -2.52 -9.47
N THR A 77 0.02 -3.22 -10.55
CA THR A 77 -0.04 -4.68 -10.63
C THR A 77 0.88 -5.34 -9.60
N PHE A 78 2.11 -4.83 -9.43
CA PHE A 78 3.08 -5.34 -8.47
C PHE A 78 2.54 -5.24 -7.02
N ILE A 79 2.00 -4.08 -6.65
CA ILE A 79 1.42 -3.85 -5.31
C ILE A 79 0.29 -4.85 -5.03
N MET A 80 -0.64 -5.04 -5.97
CA MET A 80 -1.72 -6.02 -5.79
C MET A 80 -1.20 -7.45 -5.70
N SER A 81 -0.25 -7.82 -6.57
CA SER A 81 0.32 -9.17 -6.57
C SER A 81 0.99 -9.52 -5.24
N LYS A 82 1.66 -8.55 -4.60
CA LYS A 82 2.31 -8.72 -3.30
C LYS A 82 1.32 -8.91 -2.16
N ALA A 83 0.12 -8.34 -2.28
CA ALA A 83 -0.93 -8.50 -1.27
C ALA A 83 -1.76 -9.78 -1.46
N GLU A 84 -1.78 -10.34 -2.68
CA GLU A 84 -2.46 -11.60 -3.00
C GLU A 84 -1.57 -12.85 -2.83
N GLU A 85 -0.30 -12.66 -2.46
CA GLU A 85 0.61 -13.76 -2.12
C GLU A 85 0.10 -14.51 -0.86
N GLU A 86 0.16 -15.84 -0.90
CA GLU A 86 -0.29 -16.67 0.21
C GLU A 86 0.61 -16.44 1.44
N GLY A 87 0.01 -16.17 2.60
CA GLY A 87 0.75 -15.82 3.81
C GLY A 87 1.44 -14.46 3.77
N ALA A 88 1.06 -13.57 2.83
CA ALA A 88 1.62 -12.23 2.74
C ALA A 88 1.43 -11.45 4.05
N ARG A 89 2.52 -10.85 4.53
CA ARG A 89 2.46 -9.86 5.63
C ARG A 89 1.91 -8.51 5.18
N PHE A 90 1.89 -8.28 3.87
CA PHE A 90 1.41 -7.05 3.25
C PHE A 90 -0.10 -7.14 3.01
N ASP A 91 -0.87 -6.43 3.85
CA ASP A 91 -2.33 -6.49 3.83
C ASP A 91 -2.91 -5.82 2.56
N ILE A 92 -3.86 -6.50 1.92
CA ILE A 92 -4.60 -6.01 0.75
C ILE A 92 -5.27 -4.64 0.97
N ARG A 93 -5.72 -4.33 2.18
CA ARG A 93 -6.30 -3.02 2.53
C ARG A 93 -5.28 -1.90 2.36
N ILE A 94 -4.01 -2.17 2.70
CA ILE A 94 -2.92 -1.21 2.53
C ILE A 94 -2.56 -1.10 1.05
N ALA A 95 -2.51 -2.22 0.34
CA ALA A 95 -2.26 -2.24 -1.11
C ALA A 95 -3.27 -1.38 -1.86
N VAL A 96 -4.56 -1.60 -1.63
CA VAL A 96 -5.64 -0.85 -2.25
C VAL A 96 -5.61 0.63 -1.83
N SER A 97 -5.31 0.93 -0.56
CA SER A 97 -5.13 2.33 -0.11
C SER A 97 -3.96 3.02 -0.80
N ILE A 98 -2.85 2.31 -1.06
CA ILE A 98 -1.72 2.82 -1.82
C ILE A 98 -2.14 3.15 -3.26
N LEU A 99 -2.96 2.30 -3.88
CA LEU A 99 -3.45 2.51 -5.23
C LEU A 99 -4.49 3.64 -5.32
N GLU A 100 -5.36 3.77 -4.33
CA GLU A 100 -6.30 4.89 -4.19
C GLU A 100 -5.55 6.23 -4.18
N GLN A 101 -4.55 6.37 -3.31
CA GLN A 101 -3.77 7.59 -3.16
C GLN A 101 -2.88 7.87 -4.39
N LEU A 102 -2.40 6.83 -5.07
CA LEU A 102 -1.69 6.95 -6.34
C LEU A 102 -2.60 7.53 -7.42
N ALA A 103 -3.78 6.94 -7.62
CA ALA A 103 -4.75 7.39 -8.61
C ALA A 103 -5.18 8.84 -8.32
N GLU A 104 -5.39 9.17 -7.04
CA GLU A 104 -5.74 10.53 -6.61
C GLU A 104 -4.64 11.53 -6.99
N TYR A 105 -3.37 11.20 -6.71
CA TYR A 105 -2.24 12.04 -7.09
C TYR A 105 -2.13 12.22 -8.61
N MET A 106 -2.36 11.16 -9.38
CA MET A 106 -2.30 11.19 -10.85
C MET A 106 -3.45 11.98 -11.47
N SER A 107 -4.61 12.07 -10.82
CA SER A 107 -5.75 12.88 -11.26
C SER A 107 -5.57 14.40 -11.06
N GLY A 108 -4.57 14.79 -10.26
CA GLY A 108 -4.25 16.18 -9.93
C GLY A 108 -3.21 16.78 -10.88
N SER A 109 -2.10 17.27 -10.30
CA SER A 109 -0.96 17.81 -11.05
C SER A 109 0.30 17.03 -10.66
N PRO A 110 0.45 15.79 -11.14
CA PRO A 110 1.55 14.94 -10.75
C PRO A 110 2.88 15.46 -11.31
N THR A 111 3.94 15.31 -10.51
CA THR A 111 5.32 15.54 -10.91
C THR A 111 6.06 14.21 -10.96
N VAL A 112 7.08 14.09 -11.81
CA VAL A 112 7.81 12.82 -11.97
C VAL A 112 8.56 12.47 -10.68
N GLN A 113 9.08 13.50 -10.01
CA GLN A 113 9.75 13.40 -8.72
C GLN A 113 8.78 12.95 -7.62
N GLY A 114 7.60 13.55 -7.55
CA GLY A 114 6.57 13.17 -6.57
C GLY A 114 6.06 11.75 -6.77
N LEU A 115 5.83 11.34 -8.02
CA LEU A 115 5.46 9.95 -8.36
C LEU A 115 6.54 8.96 -7.91
N PHE A 116 7.80 9.24 -8.26
CA PHE A 116 8.92 8.38 -7.89
C PHE A 116 9.08 8.27 -6.37
N MET A 117 9.03 9.40 -5.65
CA MET A 117 9.14 9.39 -4.19
C MET A 117 8.03 8.57 -3.54
N TYR A 118 6.81 8.71 -4.04
CA TYR A 118 5.67 7.95 -3.55
C TYR A 118 5.83 6.45 -3.75
N GLN A 119 6.12 6.04 -4.99
CA GLN A 119 6.30 4.64 -5.34
C GLN A 119 7.47 4.02 -4.55
N PHE A 120 8.59 4.74 -4.44
CA PHE A 120 9.74 4.30 -3.65
C PHE A 120 9.42 4.17 -2.15
N GLU A 121 8.77 5.17 -1.54
CA GLU A 121 8.38 5.12 -0.12
C GLU A 121 7.43 3.93 0.13
N CYS A 122 6.52 3.63 -0.81
CA CYS A 122 5.64 2.46 -0.71
C CYS A 122 6.43 1.15 -0.62
N LEU A 123 7.45 0.97 -1.46
CA LEU A 123 8.30 -0.23 -1.46
C LEU A 123 9.11 -0.34 -0.16
N ALA A 124 9.76 0.76 0.25
CA ALA A 124 10.62 0.80 1.42
C ALA A 124 9.82 0.54 2.71
N ARG A 125 8.69 1.25 2.88
CA ARG A 125 7.89 1.23 4.10
C ARG A 125 7.18 -0.10 4.33
N ASN A 126 6.75 -0.75 3.26
CA ASN A 126 6.06 -2.05 3.31
C ASN A 126 7.01 -3.25 3.10
N ARG A 127 8.33 -3.01 2.98
CA ARG A 127 9.36 -4.03 2.82
C ARG A 127 9.08 -4.98 1.64
N LEU A 128 8.64 -4.42 0.51
CA LEU A 128 8.23 -5.20 -0.66
C LEU A 128 9.41 -5.70 -1.53
N GLY A 129 10.63 -5.32 -1.17
CA GLY A 129 11.85 -5.63 -1.91
C GLY A 129 12.08 -4.64 -3.06
N TYR A 130 13.35 -4.26 -3.26
CA TYR A 130 13.70 -3.25 -4.25
C TYR A 130 13.90 -3.83 -5.66
N ASP A 131 14.26 -5.10 -5.81
CA ASP A 131 14.63 -5.62 -7.13
C ASP A 131 13.43 -5.61 -8.11
N PHE A 132 12.41 -6.43 -7.81
CA PHE A 132 11.18 -6.44 -8.61
C PHE A 132 10.37 -5.15 -8.46
N GLY A 133 10.38 -4.52 -7.28
CA GLY A 133 9.64 -3.29 -7.01
C GLY A 133 10.14 -2.12 -7.86
N MET A 134 11.45 -1.87 -7.89
CA MET A 134 12.02 -0.79 -8.70
C MET A 134 11.95 -1.09 -10.19
N GLU A 135 11.98 -2.36 -10.59
CA GLU A 135 11.72 -2.74 -11.97
C GLU A 135 10.30 -2.36 -12.40
N ALA A 136 9.29 -2.69 -11.57
CA ALA A 136 7.91 -2.30 -11.82
C ALA A 136 7.74 -0.78 -11.88
N VAL A 137 8.41 -0.04 -10.99
CA VAL A 137 8.48 1.44 -11.01
C VAL A 137 9.06 1.96 -12.32
N SER A 138 10.21 1.43 -12.76
CA SER A 138 10.88 1.91 -13.99
C SER A 138 10.04 1.77 -15.26
N ARG A 139 9.05 0.87 -15.26
CA ARG A 139 8.20 0.61 -16.42
C ARG A 139 6.98 1.52 -16.50
N ASP A 140 6.83 2.46 -15.56
CA ASP A 140 5.75 3.45 -15.61
C ASP A 140 5.90 4.34 -16.87
N PRO A 141 4.83 4.54 -17.65
CA PRO A 141 4.87 5.41 -18.83
C PRO A 141 5.14 6.88 -18.49
N PHE A 142 5.01 7.30 -17.23
CA PHE A 142 5.28 8.67 -16.80
C PHE A 142 6.78 9.02 -16.75
N TYR A 143 7.66 8.01 -16.74
CA TYR A 143 9.11 8.22 -16.72
C TYR A 143 9.68 8.42 -18.13
N SER A 144 10.53 9.43 -18.28
CA SER A 144 11.39 9.60 -19.45
C SER A 144 12.48 8.51 -19.49
N PRO A 145 13.15 8.27 -20.64
CA PRO A 145 14.25 7.30 -20.73
C PRO A 145 15.34 7.50 -19.67
N GLU A 146 15.71 8.76 -19.39
CA GLU A 146 16.73 9.11 -18.38
C GLU A 146 16.32 8.67 -16.98
N TRP A 147 15.03 8.82 -16.65
CA TRP A 147 14.47 8.35 -15.38
C TRP A 147 14.51 6.83 -15.28
N LYS A 148 14.09 6.12 -16.35
CA LYS A 148 14.08 4.65 -16.38
C LYS A 148 15.47 4.08 -16.18
N ASP A 149 16.46 4.62 -16.91
CA ASP A 149 17.85 4.21 -16.81
C ASP A 149 18.41 4.47 -15.41
N TRP A 150 18.11 5.64 -14.83
CA TRP A 150 18.55 5.96 -13.49
C TRP A 150 17.93 5.05 -12.43
N ILE A 151 16.63 4.79 -12.49
CA ILE A 151 15.91 3.89 -11.58
C ILE A 151 16.53 2.48 -11.61
N LEU A 152 16.78 1.94 -12.80
CA LEU A 152 17.38 0.63 -12.96
C LEU A 152 18.84 0.60 -12.48
N LYS A 153 19.58 1.70 -12.63
CA LYS A 153 20.96 1.84 -12.16
C LYS A 153 21.07 1.91 -10.64
N ILE A 154 20.16 2.60 -9.96
CA ILE A 154 20.17 2.71 -8.49
C ILE A 154 19.65 1.44 -7.81
N ARG A 155 18.78 0.69 -8.47
CA ARG A 155 18.16 -0.54 -7.95
C ARG A 155 19.12 -1.47 -7.17
N PRO A 156 20.29 -1.89 -7.69
CA PRO A 156 21.21 -2.77 -6.97
C PRO A 156 21.97 -2.07 -5.82
N GLN A 157 21.96 -0.74 -5.75
CA GLN A 157 22.67 0.05 -4.73
C GLN A 157 21.79 0.35 -3.50
N LEU A 158 20.48 0.13 -3.61
CA LEU A 158 19.52 0.41 -2.55
C LEU A 158 19.77 -0.50 -1.34
N GLY A 159 19.99 0.13 -0.18
CA GLY A 159 20.37 -0.55 1.06
C GLY A 159 21.88 -0.57 1.33
N MET A 160 22.72 -0.28 0.34
CA MET A 160 24.17 -0.12 0.50
C MET A 160 24.59 1.34 0.58
N THR A 161 23.91 2.20 -0.18
CA THR A 161 24.19 3.64 -0.23
C THR A 161 23.00 4.42 0.30
N ASP A 162 23.29 5.58 0.90
CA ASP A 162 22.27 6.49 1.41
C ASP A 162 21.39 7.01 0.28
N PHE A 163 20.08 6.81 0.40
CA PHE A 163 19.11 7.25 -0.58
C PHE A 163 19.08 8.78 -0.73
N ALA A 164 19.20 9.54 0.37
CA ALA A 164 19.24 11.00 0.33
C ALA A 164 20.46 11.50 -0.44
N GLU A 165 21.60 10.81 -0.35
CA GLU A 165 22.77 11.12 -1.16
C GLU A 165 22.52 10.88 -2.65
N MET A 166 21.90 9.75 -3.01
CA MET A 166 21.55 9.45 -4.41
C MET A 166 20.68 10.54 -5.04
N LEU A 167 19.69 11.05 -4.30
CA LEU A 167 18.81 12.14 -4.73
C LEU A 167 19.59 13.44 -4.88
N TYR A 168 20.38 13.80 -3.88
CA TYR A 168 21.18 15.02 -3.89
C TYR A 168 22.11 15.07 -5.10
N VAL A 169 22.85 13.99 -5.38
CA VAL A 169 23.78 13.92 -6.53
C VAL A 169 23.08 14.14 -7.87
N ARG A 170 21.79 13.82 -7.97
CA ARG A 170 20.98 13.98 -9.19
C ARG A 170 20.13 15.24 -9.22
N SER A 171 20.39 16.18 -8.32
CA SER A 171 19.59 17.39 -8.18
C SER A 171 20.23 18.64 -8.79
N GLN A 172 19.40 19.59 -9.20
CA GLN A 172 19.84 20.92 -9.58
C GLN A 172 20.59 21.62 -8.44
N HIS A 173 20.24 21.32 -7.17
CA HIS A 173 20.93 21.87 -6.01
C HIS A 173 22.41 21.49 -5.98
N ARG A 174 22.75 20.23 -6.31
CA ARG A 174 24.14 19.76 -6.40
C ARG A 174 24.93 20.56 -7.44
N VAL A 175 24.34 20.83 -8.60
CA VAL A 175 24.97 21.63 -9.66
C VAL A 175 25.27 23.04 -9.17
N LEU A 176 24.30 23.68 -8.51
CA LEU A 176 24.49 25.01 -7.92
C LEU A 176 25.61 25.03 -6.88
N ASP A 177 25.73 23.98 -6.07
CA ASP A 177 26.81 23.85 -5.09
C ASP A 177 28.18 23.69 -5.76
N VAL A 178 28.30 22.90 -6.82
CA VAL A 178 29.56 22.78 -7.59
C VAL A 178 29.96 24.15 -8.16
N ARG A 179 29.03 24.85 -8.81
CA ARG A 179 29.29 26.17 -9.42
C ARG A 179 29.89 27.15 -8.41
N ARG A 180 29.34 27.16 -7.19
CA ARG A 180 29.84 28.00 -6.08
C ARG A 180 31.20 27.55 -5.56
N GLN A 181 31.41 26.24 -5.39
CA GLN A 181 32.67 25.70 -4.86
C GLN A 181 33.84 25.88 -5.83
N GLN A 182 33.57 25.77 -7.14
CA GLN A 182 34.59 25.86 -8.20
C GLN A 182 34.70 27.26 -8.81
N ASN A 183 33.87 28.21 -8.39
CA ASN A 183 33.74 29.53 -9.03
C ASN A 183 33.55 29.45 -10.55
N ASP A 184 32.86 28.41 -11.03
CA ASP A 184 32.54 28.20 -12.44
C ASP A 184 31.01 28.31 -12.63
N PRO A 185 30.49 29.47 -13.08
CA PRO A 185 29.05 29.64 -13.32
C PRO A 185 28.50 28.75 -14.44
N HIS A 186 29.36 28.27 -15.34
CA HIS A 186 28.98 27.53 -16.54
C HIS A 186 29.09 26.01 -16.39
N TYR A 187 29.49 25.52 -15.21
CA TYR A 187 29.53 24.08 -14.94
C TYR A 187 28.19 23.40 -15.30
N THR A 188 28.28 22.39 -16.14
CA THR A 188 27.18 21.50 -16.51
C THR A 188 27.56 20.06 -16.20
N PRO A 189 26.72 19.30 -15.49
CA PRO A 189 27.03 17.91 -15.20
C PRO A 189 26.97 17.06 -16.47
N GLY A 190 27.85 16.05 -16.57
CA GLY A 190 27.80 15.02 -17.63
C GLY A 190 26.71 13.97 -17.41
N TYR A 191 25.68 14.30 -16.63
CA TYR A 191 24.61 13.39 -16.25
C TYR A 191 23.27 14.12 -16.18
N PRO A 192 22.14 13.44 -16.41
CA PRO A 192 20.82 14.06 -16.35
C PRO A 192 20.50 14.52 -14.93
N ILE A 193 19.93 15.72 -14.84
CA ILE A 193 19.39 16.32 -13.62
C ILE A 193 17.94 15.86 -13.52
N LEU A 194 17.62 15.11 -12.46
CA LEU A 194 16.31 14.47 -12.28
C LEU A 194 15.49 15.16 -11.19
N PHE A 195 16.15 15.78 -10.21
CA PHE A 195 15.51 16.44 -9.09
C PHE A 195 15.73 17.96 -9.15
N GLU A 196 14.71 18.72 -8.78
CA GLU A 196 14.82 20.17 -8.72
C GLU A 196 15.62 20.63 -7.49
N ALA A 197 15.84 21.94 -7.39
CA ALA A 197 16.68 22.52 -6.36
C ALA A 197 16.11 22.35 -4.93
N HIS A 198 14.78 22.28 -4.78
CA HIS A 198 14.16 22.13 -3.46
C HIS A 198 14.30 20.71 -2.91
N GLU A 199 14.04 19.70 -3.75
CA GLU A 199 14.24 18.27 -3.50
C GLU A 199 15.70 18.02 -3.15
N GLY A 200 16.63 18.57 -3.95
CA GLY A 200 18.06 18.47 -3.68
C GLY A 200 18.50 19.07 -2.35
N ARG A 201 17.92 20.20 -1.96
CA ARG A 201 18.19 20.83 -0.65
C ARG A 201 17.68 19.97 0.50
N ILE A 202 16.48 19.43 0.37
CA ILE A 202 15.89 18.52 1.37
C ILE A 202 16.75 17.25 1.47
N ALA A 203 17.14 16.66 0.34
CA ALA A 203 17.97 15.47 0.29
C ALA A 203 19.32 15.71 0.98
N LYS A 204 20.04 16.77 0.61
CA LYS A 204 21.32 17.15 1.24
C LYS A 204 21.21 17.29 2.76
N ALA A 205 20.12 17.88 3.27
CA ALA A 205 19.90 18.08 4.70
C ALA A 205 19.58 16.77 5.46
N ASN A 206 19.25 15.68 4.76
CA ASN A 206 18.88 14.38 5.33
C ASN A 206 19.90 13.27 5.06
N VAL A 207 21.05 13.57 4.44
CA VAL A 207 22.15 12.61 4.32
C VAL A 207 22.61 12.16 5.72
N GLY A 208 22.76 10.85 5.90
CA GLY A 208 23.14 10.18 7.14
C GLY A 208 22.02 10.06 8.18
N LYS A 209 20.79 10.49 7.87
CA LYS A 209 19.64 10.44 8.77
C LYS A 209 18.67 9.33 8.36
N ASP A 210 17.70 9.05 9.24
CA ASP A 210 16.58 8.18 8.88
C ASP A 210 15.83 8.76 7.65
N PRO A 211 15.70 8.00 6.54
CA PRO A 211 14.99 8.44 5.33
C PRO A 211 13.56 8.91 5.57
N LEU A 212 12.89 8.44 6.65
CA LEU A 212 11.55 8.90 7.00
C LEU A 212 11.47 10.42 7.25
N TYR A 213 12.54 11.04 7.75
CA TYR A 213 12.59 12.50 7.90
C TYR A 213 12.59 13.21 6.55
N MET A 214 13.27 12.64 5.55
CA MET A 214 13.29 13.17 4.19
C MET A 214 11.91 13.08 3.53
N PHE A 215 11.24 11.92 3.61
CA PHE A 215 9.89 11.76 3.07
C PHE A 215 8.90 12.73 3.73
N ALA A 216 8.94 12.86 5.06
CA ALA A 216 8.10 13.82 5.77
C ALA A 216 8.36 15.28 5.33
N ALA A 217 9.62 15.64 5.07
CA ALA A 217 9.98 16.96 4.56
C ALA A 217 9.45 17.21 3.14
N LEU A 218 9.60 16.24 2.23
CA LEU A 218 9.08 16.31 0.86
C LEU A 218 7.54 16.46 0.86
N GLN A 219 6.85 15.66 1.67
CA GLN A 219 5.39 15.74 1.80
C GLN A 219 4.92 17.09 2.35
N ARG A 220 5.61 17.65 3.35
CA ARG A 220 5.23 18.93 3.97
C ARG A 220 5.57 20.15 3.12
N GLN A 221 6.72 20.13 2.45
CA GLN A 221 7.26 21.32 1.76
C GLN A 221 6.87 21.35 0.28
N LEU A 222 6.77 20.18 -0.36
CA LEU A 222 6.51 20.05 -1.80
C LEU A 222 5.14 19.42 -2.10
N GLY A 223 4.37 19.05 -1.08
CA GLY A 223 3.03 18.49 -1.27
C GLY A 223 3.03 17.10 -1.90
N TYR A 224 4.13 16.34 -1.79
CA TYR A 224 4.18 14.98 -2.31
C TYR A 224 3.19 14.07 -1.57
N PRO A 225 2.60 13.09 -2.27
CA PRO A 225 1.58 12.22 -1.69
C PRO A 225 2.16 11.37 -0.56
N ARG A 226 1.33 11.07 0.43
CA ARG A 226 1.74 10.36 1.65
C ARG A 226 1.40 8.89 1.54
N VAL A 227 2.36 8.03 1.88
CA VAL A 227 2.11 6.58 1.91
C VAL A 227 1.20 6.22 3.10
N PRO A 228 0.05 5.57 2.85
CA PRO A 228 -0.87 5.11 3.88
C PRO A 228 -0.15 4.28 4.96
N ARG A 229 -0.63 4.40 6.20
CA ARG A 229 -0.12 3.61 7.32
C ARG A 229 -1.04 2.43 7.57
N PRO A 230 -0.51 1.23 7.88
CA PRO A 230 -1.32 0.16 8.46
C PRO A 230 -2.09 0.74 9.64
N LYS A 231 -3.43 0.74 9.58
CA LYS A 231 -4.20 0.95 10.80
C LYS A 231 -3.89 -0.26 11.69
N PRO A 232 -3.49 -0.07 12.96
CA PRO A 232 -3.38 -1.21 13.86
C PRO A 232 -4.71 -1.96 13.81
N SER A 233 -4.66 -3.30 13.71
CA SER A 233 -5.88 -4.11 13.80
C SER A 233 -6.61 -3.65 15.05
N ARG A 234 -7.91 -3.34 14.92
CA ARG A 234 -8.71 -2.98 16.09
C ARG A 234 -8.60 -4.15 17.06
N THR A 235 -7.76 -4.01 18.08
CA THR A 235 -7.73 -4.88 19.25
C THR A 235 -8.88 -4.47 20.18
N SER A 236 -10.05 -4.14 19.61
CA SER A 236 -11.27 -4.17 20.40
C SER A 236 -11.59 -5.65 20.56
N ALA A 237 -11.69 -6.12 21.80
CA ALA A 237 -12.24 -7.44 22.06
C ALA A 237 -13.52 -7.61 21.22
N LEU A 238 -13.64 -8.76 20.53
CA LEU A 238 -14.80 -9.09 19.68
C LEU A 238 -16.13 -8.89 20.42
N PHE A 239 -16.09 -9.03 21.74
CA PHE A 239 -17.17 -8.77 22.66
C PHE A 239 -16.70 -7.81 23.75
N GLU A 240 -17.60 -6.99 24.26
CA GLU A 240 -17.41 -6.37 25.56
C GLU A 240 -17.26 -7.49 26.61
N PRO A 241 -16.35 -7.37 27.61
CA PRO A 241 -16.08 -8.46 28.57
C PRO A 241 -17.34 -9.02 29.25
N GLN A 242 -18.36 -8.17 29.44
CA GLN A 242 -19.64 -8.58 30.01
C GLN A 242 -20.46 -9.49 29.08
N VAL A 243 -20.37 -9.29 27.76
CA VAL A 243 -21.05 -10.11 26.76
C VAL A 243 -20.36 -11.47 26.62
N GLU A 244 -19.03 -11.49 26.63
CA GLU A 244 -18.24 -12.73 26.60
C GLU A 244 -18.53 -13.62 27.83
N GLN A 245 -18.58 -13.03 29.03
CA GLN A 245 -18.95 -13.74 30.25
C GLN A 245 -20.38 -14.29 30.18
N ARG A 246 -21.32 -13.58 29.54
CA ARG A 246 -22.69 -14.08 29.35
C ARG A 246 -22.73 -15.24 28.37
N PHE A 247 -21.94 -15.19 27.29
CA PHE A 247 -21.79 -16.29 26.34
C PHE A 247 -21.21 -17.55 27.01
N GLN A 248 -20.12 -17.42 27.77
CA GLN A 248 -19.52 -18.54 28.50
C GLN A 248 -20.51 -19.17 29.51
N ARG A 249 -21.33 -18.35 30.19
CA ARG A 249 -22.39 -18.85 31.08
C ARG A 249 -23.50 -19.58 30.33
N LEU A 250 -23.88 -19.09 29.15
CA LEU A 250 -24.89 -19.75 28.31
C LEU A 250 -24.36 -21.08 27.78
N GLU A 251 -23.12 -21.12 27.31
CA GLU A 251 -22.44 -22.35 26.86
C GLU A 251 -22.35 -23.40 27.97
N ALA A 252 -21.97 -22.99 29.18
CA ALA A 252 -21.95 -23.88 30.35
C ALA A 252 -23.35 -24.44 30.68
N ARG A 253 -24.40 -23.62 30.60
CA ARG A 253 -25.79 -24.07 30.82
C ARG A 253 -26.27 -25.01 29.72
N LEU A 254 -25.91 -24.73 28.47
CA LEU A 254 -26.22 -25.59 27.33
C LEU A 254 -25.55 -26.96 27.49
N GLY A 255 -24.28 -26.99 27.90
CA GLY A 255 -23.56 -28.22 28.19
C GLY A 255 -24.21 -29.04 29.31
N LEU A 256 -24.71 -28.39 30.37
CA LEU A 256 -25.46 -29.06 31.44
C LEU A 256 -26.80 -29.63 30.95
N LEU A 257 -27.54 -28.89 30.12
CA LEU A 257 -28.78 -29.37 29.51
C LEU A 257 -28.54 -30.55 28.55
N GLU A 258 -27.44 -30.54 27.80
CA GLU A 258 -27.04 -31.65 26.94
C GLU A 258 -26.64 -32.90 27.74
N GLN A 259 -26.02 -32.73 28.91
CA GLN A 259 -25.69 -33.83 29.83
C GLN A 259 -26.94 -34.40 30.50
N GLU A 260 -27.90 -33.54 30.85
CA GLU A 260 -29.21 -33.94 31.38
C GLU A 260 -30.00 -34.75 30.33
N ALA A 261 -30.02 -34.28 29.08
CA ALA A 261 -30.66 -34.99 27.96
C ALA A 261 -30.01 -36.36 27.66
N LYS A 262 -28.71 -36.52 27.98
CA LYS A 262 -27.96 -37.78 27.84
C LYS A 262 -28.03 -38.69 29.08
N GLY A 263 -28.80 -38.31 30.11
CA GLY A 263 -29.19 -39.19 31.20
C GLY A 263 -28.22 -39.28 32.40
N GLY A 264 -27.40 -38.26 32.67
CA GLY A 264 -26.62 -38.24 33.91
C GLY A 264 -25.94 -36.91 34.20
N ILE A 265 -26.41 -36.20 35.23
CA ILE A 265 -25.70 -35.06 35.83
C ILE A 265 -24.84 -35.60 36.98
N ASP A 266 -23.51 -35.46 36.88
CA ASP A 266 -22.59 -35.75 37.97
C ASP A 266 -22.53 -34.55 38.94
N LEU A 267 -23.39 -34.58 39.96
CA LEU A 267 -23.55 -33.51 40.97
C LEU A 267 -22.28 -33.23 41.78
N GLN A 268 -21.24 -34.08 41.70
CA GLN A 268 -19.96 -33.88 42.38
C GLN A 268 -19.11 -32.77 41.75
N GLN A 269 -19.36 -32.40 40.49
CA GLN A 269 -18.58 -31.38 39.78
C GLN A 269 -19.04 -29.95 40.07
N LEU A 270 -20.19 -29.77 40.73
CA LEU A 270 -20.82 -28.48 41.01
C LEU A 270 -20.55 -27.93 42.42
N ALA A 271 -19.87 -28.66 43.30
CA ALA A 271 -19.61 -28.21 44.66
C ALA A 271 -18.31 -27.39 44.78
N PRO A 272 -18.33 -26.16 45.34
CA PRO A 272 -17.10 -25.43 45.67
C PRO A 272 -16.31 -26.18 46.75
N LYS A 273 -14.99 -26.25 46.55
CA LYS A 273 -14.02 -27.14 47.25
C LYS A 273 -13.77 -26.89 48.75
N ASP A 274 -14.58 -26.08 49.44
CA ASP A 274 -14.23 -25.57 50.79
C ASP A 274 -15.24 -25.89 51.92
N LEU A 275 -16.03 -26.97 51.82
CA LEU A 275 -17.05 -27.28 52.84
C LEU A 275 -16.78 -28.49 53.75
N PHE A 276 -15.56 -29.04 53.78
CA PHE A 276 -15.18 -30.01 54.81
C PHE A 276 -13.77 -29.72 55.38
N ARG A 277 -13.69 -28.73 56.27
CA ARG A 277 -12.77 -28.78 57.41
C ARG A 277 -13.58 -29.21 58.62
N VAL A 278 -13.33 -30.42 59.08
CA VAL A 278 -13.85 -30.95 60.36
C VAL A 278 -12.65 -31.01 61.29
N ASP A 279 -12.81 -30.47 62.50
CA ASP A 279 -11.86 -30.65 63.62
C ASP A 279 -11.73 -32.12 64.02
#